data_AF-A0A953SRQ6-F1
#
_entry.id   AF-A0A953SRQ6-F1
#
_cell.length_a   1.000
_cell.length_b   1.000
_cell.length_c   1.000
_cell.angle_alpha   90.00
_cell.angle_beta   90.00
_cell.angle_gamma   90.00
#
_symmetry.space_group_name_H-M   'P 1'
#
loop_
_entity.id
_entity.type
_entity.pdbx_description
1 polymer ?
#
loop_
_entity_poly.entity_id
_entity_poly.type
_entity_poly.pdbx_seq_one_letter_code
_entity_poly.pdbx_strand_id
1 'polypeptide(L)'
;MNEKLKKIIPSLFLLPIALFIIFNRGDFIPILDHVNLLIHEGGHGIFKVFGKFIYTFGGTLMQIILPVLFIITYARMKKLFAVQLSLIWLAQNMMNISVYVSDARDRKLPLLGGNKVYHDWTYLLNEMNLILYDKLIGSIIYYAAAAILIITLLYPLFKTDYKEVKLDLNL
;
A
#
# COMPACT_ATOMS: atom_id res chain seq x y z
N MET A 1 -11.07 9.58 -31.17
CA MET A 1 -11.37 9.54 -29.73
C MET A 1 -10.60 10.66 -29.02
N ASN A 2 -11.29 11.50 -28.23
CA ASN A 2 -10.70 12.63 -27.50
C ASN A 2 -9.54 12.16 -26.58
N GLU A 3 -8.41 12.88 -26.55
CA GLU A 3 -7.24 12.56 -25.70
C GLU A 3 -7.60 12.45 -24.21
N LYS A 4 -8.59 13.23 -23.72
CA LYS A 4 -9.13 13.06 -22.37
C LYS A 4 -9.82 11.71 -22.17
N LEU A 5 -10.51 11.20 -23.19
CA LEU A 5 -11.21 9.91 -23.13
C LEU A 5 -10.20 8.75 -23.02
N LYS A 6 -9.07 8.83 -23.74
CA LYS A 6 -8.01 7.80 -23.69
C LYS A 6 -7.40 7.65 -22.29
N LYS A 7 -7.28 8.75 -21.54
CA LYS A 7 -6.72 8.74 -20.18
C LYS A 7 -7.60 8.04 -19.14
N ILE A 8 -8.91 7.97 -19.38
CA ILE A 8 -9.88 7.37 -18.46
C ILE A 8 -9.95 5.85 -18.63
N ILE A 9 -9.60 5.31 -19.81
CA ILE A 9 -9.65 3.88 -20.12
C ILE A 9 -8.91 3.02 -19.07
N PRO A 10 -7.66 3.34 -18.67
CA PRO A 10 -6.99 2.67 -17.55
C PRO A 10 -7.83 2.62 -16.27
N SER A 11 -8.41 3.75 -15.85
CA SER A 11 -9.24 3.82 -14.64
C SER A 11 -10.50 2.97 -14.75
N LEU A 12 -11.15 2.90 -15.92
CA LEU A 12 -12.30 2.03 -16.12
C LEU A 12 -11.93 0.56 -15.98
N PHE A 13 -10.77 0.16 -16.50
CA PHE A 13 -10.27 -1.20 -16.36
C PHE A 13 -9.90 -1.55 -14.91
N LEU A 14 -9.38 -0.57 -14.15
CA LEU A 14 -8.97 -0.75 -12.76
C LEU A 14 -10.11 -0.60 -11.74
N LEU A 15 -11.24 -0.02 -12.13
CA LEU A 15 -12.39 0.19 -11.24
C LEU A 15 -12.90 -1.11 -10.60
N PRO A 16 -13.10 -2.24 -11.32
CA PRO A 16 -13.52 -3.49 -10.69
C PRO A 16 -12.52 -3.99 -9.65
N ILE A 17 -11.22 -3.82 -9.90
CA ILE A 17 -10.15 -4.23 -8.97
C ILE A 17 -10.20 -3.37 -7.70
N ALA A 18 -10.34 -2.04 -7.86
CA ALA A 18 -10.45 -1.12 -6.74
C ALA A 18 -11.70 -1.42 -5.88
N LEU A 19 -12.85 -1.66 -6.51
CA LEU A 19 -14.07 -2.04 -5.80
C LEU A 19 -13.91 -3.39 -5.09
N PHE A 20 -13.32 -4.38 -5.77
CA PHE A 20 -13.04 -5.68 -5.16
C PHE A 20 -12.20 -5.52 -3.89
N ILE A 21 -11.11 -4.75 -3.92
CA ILE A 21 -10.25 -4.51 -2.75
C ILE A 21 -11.01 -3.82 -1.60
N ILE A 22 -11.85 -2.81 -1.92
CA ILE A 22 -12.66 -2.12 -0.90
C ILE A 22 -13.65 -3.09 -0.23
N PHE A 23 -14.38 -3.87 -1.03
CA PHE A 23 -15.41 -4.79 -0.53
C PHE A 23 -14.86 -6.06 0.10
N ASN A 24 -13.67 -6.50 -0.31
CA ASN A 24 -12.91 -7.57 0.34
C ASN A 24 -12.52 -7.22 1.78
N ARG A 25 -12.48 -5.93 2.15
CA ARG A 25 -12.25 -5.46 3.53
C ARG A 25 -10.96 -5.97 4.19
N GLY A 26 -9.96 -6.35 3.39
CA GLY A 26 -8.69 -6.89 3.86
C GLY A 26 -8.73 -8.39 4.16
N ASP A 27 -9.78 -9.10 3.74
CA ASP A 27 -9.77 -10.56 3.72
C ASP A 27 -8.64 -11.07 2.82
N PHE A 28 -8.02 -12.18 3.22
CA PHE A 28 -6.82 -12.69 2.59
C PHE A 28 -7.00 -12.96 1.08
N ILE A 29 -6.15 -12.34 0.27
CA ILE A 29 -6.07 -12.52 -1.19
C ILE A 29 -4.89 -13.47 -1.49
N PRO A 30 -5.15 -14.69 -1.98
CA PRO A 30 -4.10 -15.63 -2.32
C PRO A 30 -3.06 -15.05 -3.27
N ILE A 31 -1.80 -15.52 -3.17
CA ILE A 31 -0.62 -15.01 -3.88
C ILE A 31 -0.25 -13.58 -3.48
N LEU A 32 -1.14 -12.60 -3.61
CA LEU A 32 -0.85 -11.20 -3.31
C LEU A 32 -0.44 -10.99 -1.86
N ASP A 33 -1.21 -11.54 -0.91
CA ASP A 33 -0.88 -11.41 0.50
C ASP A 33 0.30 -12.27 0.94
N HIS A 34 0.60 -13.37 0.23
CA HIS A 34 1.85 -14.11 0.45
C HIS A 34 3.07 -13.28 0.01
N VAL A 35 2.98 -12.56 -1.11
CA VAL A 35 4.04 -11.66 -1.58
C VAL A 35 4.20 -10.50 -0.59
N ASN A 36 3.10 -9.89 -0.15
CA ASN A 36 3.15 -8.83 0.85
C ASN A 36 3.74 -9.31 2.18
N LEU A 37 3.39 -10.52 2.62
CA LEU A 37 3.97 -11.15 3.81
C LEU A 37 5.48 -11.38 3.63
N LEU A 38 5.92 -11.89 2.49
CA LEU A 38 7.36 -12.04 2.21
C LEU A 38 8.09 -10.69 2.31
N ILE A 39 7.49 -9.63 1.77
CA ILE A 39 8.03 -8.27 1.87
C ILE A 39 8.06 -7.77 3.32
N HIS A 40 7.01 -8.07 4.09
CA HIS A 40 6.93 -7.75 5.51
C HIS A 40 8.07 -8.40 6.29
N GLU A 41 8.25 -9.70 6.15
CA GLU A 41 9.33 -10.42 6.84
C GLU A 41 10.73 -9.94 6.41
N GLY A 42 10.90 -9.66 5.11
CA GLY A 42 12.12 -9.04 4.59
C GLY A 42 12.40 -7.66 5.21
N GLY A 43 11.34 -6.89 5.49
CA GLY A 43 11.41 -5.61 6.18
C GLY A 43 12.06 -5.72 7.56
N HIS A 44 11.65 -6.68 8.39
CA HIS A 44 12.31 -6.92 9.67
C HIS A 44 13.82 -7.15 9.51
N GLY A 45 14.23 -7.92 8.50
CA GLY A 45 15.65 -8.14 8.17
C GLY A 45 16.40 -6.85 7.84
N ILE A 46 15.83 -6.00 6.97
CA ILE A 46 16.40 -4.71 6.55
C ILE A 46 16.53 -3.77 7.75
N PHE A 47 15.52 -3.71 8.62
CA PHE A 47 15.45 -2.77 9.72
C PHE A 47 16.07 -3.27 11.05
N LYS A 48 16.67 -4.45 11.05
CA LYS A 48 17.27 -5.09 12.24
C LYS A 48 18.30 -4.24 12.99
N VAL A 49 19.02 -3.38 12.29
CA VAL A 49 20.10 -2.57 12.87
C VAL A 49 19.60 -1.34 13.66
N PHE A 50 18.31 -1.01 13.59
CA PHE A 50 17.76 0.22 14.15
C PHE A 50 17.09 0.04 15.54
N GLY A 51 17.38 -1.06 16.23
CA GLY A 51 16.79 -1.39 17.52
C GLY A 51 15.38 -1.98 17.43
N LYS A 52 14.85 -2.45 18.56
CA LYS A 52 13.65 -3.30 18.60
C LYS A 52 12.41 -2.62 18.00
N PHE A 53 12.14 -1.37 18.34
CA PHE A 53 10.97 -0.65 17.84
C PHE A 53 10.95 -0.55 16.31
N ILE A 54 12.05 -0.09 15.71
CA ILE A 54 12.13 0.06 14.25
C ILE A 54 12.23 -1.30 13.56
N TYR A 55 12.92 -2.27 14.15
CA TYR A 55 12.90 -3.66 13.68
C TYR A 55 11.48 -4.21 13.58
N THR A 56 10.68 -4.09 14.64
CA THR A 56 9.29 -4.56 14.68
C THR A 56 8.42 -3.80 13.70
N PHE A 57 8.59 -2.48 13.59
CA PHE A 57 7.85 -1.69 12.60
C PHE A 57 8.31 -1.93 11.15
N GLY A 58 9.52 -2.50 10.98
CA GLY A 58 10.20 -2.71 9.71
C GLY A 58 9.38 -3.48 8.68
N GLY A 59 8.57 -4.45 9.11
CA GLY A 59 7.73 -5.21 8.20
C GLY A 59 6.64 -4.36 7.55
N THR A 60 5.85 -3.64 8.36
CA THR A 60 4.86 -2.67 7.84
C THR A 60 5.54 -1.55 7.05
N LEU A 61 6.70 -1.06 7.47
CA LEU A 61 7.46 -0.06 6.71
C LEU A 61 7.80 -0.55 5.31
N MET A 62 8.30 -1.77 5.15
CA MET A 62 8.68 -2.29 3.85
C MET A 62 7.48 -2.53 2.93
N GLN A 63 6.34 -2.96 3.48
CA GLN A 63 5.06 -3.05 2.76
C GLN A 63 4.60 -1.71 2.17
N ILE A 64 4.98 -0.58 2.79
CA ILE A 64 4.66 0.76 2.30
C ILE A 64 5.75 1.30 1.36
N ILE A 65 7.02 1.18 1.76
CA ILE A 65 8.16 1.74 1.03
C ILE A 65 8.24 1.15 -0.38
N LEU A 66 8.07 -0.16 -0.53
CA LEU A 66 8.29 -0.81 -1.82
C LEU A 66 7.27 -0.33 -2.89
N PRO A 67 5.94 -0.38 -2.67
CA PRO A 67 4.97 0.21 -3.60
C PRO A 67 5.23 1.70 -3.86
N VAL A 68 5.60 2.49 -2.84
CA VAL A 68 5.92 3.92 -2.99
C VAL A 68 7.11 4.15 -3.93
N LEU A 69 8.15 3.32 -3.85
CA LEU A 69 9.28 3.39 -4.79
C LEU A 69 8.85 3.14 -6.23
N PHE A 70 7.94 2.18 -6.47
CA PHE A 70 7.37 1.96 -7.81
C PHE A 70 6.51 3.14 -8.27
N ILE A 71 5.69 3.71 -7.39
CA ILE A 71 4.89 4.92 -7.69
C ILE A 71 5.81 6.05 -8.16
N ILE A 72 6.86 6.37 -7.40
CA ILE A 72 7.80 7.44 -7.73
C ILE A 72 8.53 7.14 -9.05
N THR A 73 9.01 5.91 -9.23
CA THR A 73 9.76 5.51 -10.43
C THR A 73 8.89 5.63 -11.69
N TYR A 74 7.68 5.07 -11.67
CA TYR A 74 6.78 5.13 -12.83
C TYR A 74 6.20 6.52 -13.06
N ALA A 75 6.05 7.33 -12.02
CA ALA A 75 5.68 8.74 -12.16
C ALA A 75 6.78 9.52 -12.91
N ARG A 76 8.05 9.32 -12.55
CA ARG A 76 9.21 9.92 -13.26
C ARG A 76 9.32 9.43 -14.70
N MET A 77 9.03 8.16 -14.97
CA MET A 77 8.97 7.60 -16.33
C MET A 77 7.69 8.00 -17.10
N LYS A 78 6.83 8.82 -16.50
CA LYS A 78 5.54 9.27 -17.04
C LYS A 78 4.59 8.10 -17.40
N LYS A 79 4.76 6.90 -16.85
CA LYS A 79 3.94 5.70 -17.12
C LYS A 79 2.66 5.69 -16.27
N LEU A 80 1.57 6.27 -16.80
CA LEU A 80 0.31 6.46 -16.06
C LEU A 80 -0.26 5.17 -15.47
N PHE A 81 -0.43 4.14 -16.31
CA PHE A 81 -1.04 2.88 -15.87
C PHE A 81 -0.23 2.18 -14.78
N ALA A 82 1.10 2.18 -14.91
CA ALA A 82 1.99 1.59 -13.92
C ALA A 82 1.92 2.31 -12.56
N VAL A 83 1.80 3.65 -12.56
CA VAL A 83 1.55 4.41 -11.32
C VAL A 83 0.23 3.97 -10.67
N GLN A 84 -0.84 3.81 -11.44
CA GLN A 84 -2.13 3.40 -10.90
C GLN A 84 -2.08 1.98 -10.33
N LEU A 85 -1.40 1.04 -11.00
CA LEU A 85 -1.20 -0.30 -10.45
C LEU A 85 -0.41 -0.27 -9.14
N SER A 86 0.65 0.54 -9.05
CA SER A 86 1.44 0.65 -7.81
C SER A 86 0.66 1.33 -6.68
N LEU A 87 -0.22 2.30 -6.99
CA LEU A 87 -1.13 2.89 -6.00
C LEU A 87 -2.18 1.89 -5.50
N ILE A 88 -2.74 1.06 -6.39
CA ILE A 88 -3.64 -0.03 -5.99
C ILE A 88 -2.92 -1.01 -5.06
N TRP A 89 -1.67 -1.37 -5.39
CA TRP A 89 -0.87 -2.26 -4.55
C TRP A 89 -0.54 -1.65 -3.18
N LEU A 90 -0.24 -0.35 -3.13
CA LEU A 90 -0.07 0.37 -1.87
C LEU A 90 -1.36 0.34 -1.03
N ALA A 91 -2.51 0.67 -1.63
CA ALA A 91 -3.79 0.64 -0.94
C ALA A 91 -4.14 -0.75 -0.44
N GLN A 92 -3.88 -1.80 -1.23
CA GLN A 92 -4.11 -3.17 -0.81
C GLN A 92 -3.20 -3.57 0.37
N ASN A 93 -1.93 -3.17 0.38
CA ASN A 93 -1.06 -3.35 1.56
C ASN A 93 -1.64 -2.62 2.79
N MET A 94 -2.15 -1.40 2.63
CA MET A 94 -2.78 -0.67 3.73
C MET A 94 -4.06 -1.35 4.23
N MET A 95 -4.87 -1.97 3.36
CA MET A 95 -6.01 -2.79 3.78
C MET A 95 -5.56 -3.98 4.63
N ASN A 96 -4.51 -4.68 4.21
CA ASN A 96 -3.92 -5.79 4.97
C ASN A 96 -3.37 -5.32 6.34
N ILE A 97 -2.63 -4.20 6.36
CA ILE A 97 -2.12 -3.57 7.58
C ILE A 97 -3.27 -3.15 8.50
N SER A 98 -4.37 -2.62 7.99
CA SER A 98 -5.55 -2.25 8.78
C SER A 98 -6.09 -3.45 9.57
N VAL A 99 -6.22 -4.61 8.92
CA VAL A 99 -6.66 -5.84 9.58
C VAL A 99 -5.63 -6.29 10.63
N TYR A 100 -4.35 -6.26 10.27
CA TYR A 100 -3.26 -6.64 11.19
C TYR A 100 -3.19 -5.75 12.44
N VAL A 101 -3.33 -4.43 12.28
CA VAL A 101 -3.38 -3.49 13.41
C VAL A 101 -4.61 -3.73 14.27
N SER A 102 -5.78 -3.96 13.63
CA SER A 102 -7.05 -4.20 14.35
C SER A 102 -7.04 -5.49 15.17
N ASP A 103 -6.19 -6.45 14.81
CA ASP A 103 -6.00 -7.72 15.53
C ASP A 103 -5.03 -7.61 16.71
N ALA A 104 -4.41 -6.45 16.95
CA ALA A 104 -3.34 -6.32 17.94
C ALA A 104 -3.71 -6.78 19.36
N ARG A 105 -4.95 -6.65 19.82
CA ARG A 105 -5.39 -7.24 21.11
C ARG A 105 -5.90 -8.67 20.97
N ASP A 106 -6.67 -8.94 19.93
CA ASP A 106 -7.38 -10.20 19.72
C ASP A 106 -6.42 -11.34 19.33
N ARG A 107 -5.35 -11.04 18.57
CA ARG A 107 -4.29 -11.95 18.12
C ARG A 107 -4.83 -13.24 17.50
N LYS A 108 -5.86 -13.12 16.67
CA LYS A 108 -6.52 -14.23 15.98
C LYS A 108 -5.84 -14.58 14.65
N LEU A 109 -5.11 -13.64 14.06
CA LEU A 109 -4.43 -13.88 12.79
C LEU A 109 -3.29 -14.89 12.97
N PRO A 110 -3.14 -15.88 12.06
CA PRO A 110 -2.01 -16.78 12.10
C PRO A 110 -0.74 -16.01 11.71
N LEU A 111 0.25 -16.03 12.59
CA LEU A 111 1.55 -15.41 12.34
C LEU A 111 2.52 -16.40 11.67
N LEU A 112 3.39 -15.88 10.81
CA LEU A 112 4.51 -16.66 10.29
C LEU A 112 5.46 -17.01 11.43
N GLY A 113 5.71 -18.30 11.67
CA GLY A 113 6.43 -18.79 12.86
C GLY A 113 5.55 -19.13 14.06
N GLY A 114 4.24 -18.88 13.97
CA GLY A 114 3.23 -19.29 14.96
C GLY A 114 3.51 -18.76 16.37
N ASN A 115 3.30 -19.59 17.39
CA ASN A 115 3.42 -19.19 18.80
C ASN A 115 4.85 -18.84 19.26
N LYS A 116 5.87 -18.97 18.39
CA LYS A 116 7.26 -18.62 18.70
C LYS A 116 7.56 -17.15 18.46
N VAL A 117 6.68 -16.45 17.73
CA VAL A 117 6.82 -15.01 17.45
C VAL A 117 5.76 -14.22 18.22
N TYR A 118 6.06 -12.94 18.46
CA TYR A 118 5.09 -12.01 19.00
C TYR A 118 4.43 -11.24 17.87
N HIS A 119 3.26 -10.67 18.14
CA HIS A 119 2.52 -9.87 17.17
C HIS A 119 3.05 -8.42 17.15
N ASP A 120 3.45 -7.92 15.99
CA ASP A 120 4.19 -6.66 15.87
C ASP A 120 3.39 -5.47 16.37
N TRP A 121 2.15 -5.33 15.89
CA TRP A 121 1.28 -4.23 16.31
C TRP A 121 0.84 -4.30 17.77
N THR A 122 0.78 -5.50 18.39
CA THR A 122 0.64 -5.59 19.85
C THR A 122 1.83 -4.93 20.55
N TYR A 123 3.05 -5.24 20.12
CA TYR A 123 4.25 -4.63 20.70
C TYR A 123 4.27 -3.11 20.46
N LEU A 124 4.13 -2.67 19.21
CA LEU A 124 4.21 -1.25 18.84
C LEU A 124 3.17 -0.40 19.56
N LEU A 125 1.91 -0.85 19.61
CA LEU A 125 0.86 -0.08 20.29
C LEU A 125 1.04 -0.07 21.81
N ASN A 126 1.61 -1.11 22.42
CA ASN A 126 1.93 -1.08 23.85
C ASN A 126 3.06 -0.09 24.15
N GLU A 127 4.14 -0.10 23.37
CA GLU A 127 5.24 0.87 23.53
C GLU A 127 4.77 2.32 23.38
N MET A 128 3.76 2.56 22.54
CA MET A 128 3.15 3.89 22.37
C MET A 128 2.02 4.21 23.37
N ASN A 129 1.65 3.27 24.24
CA ASN A 129 0.47 3.37 25.13
C ASN A 129 -0.87 3.58 24.37
N LEU A 130 -0.99 3.00 23.17
CA LEU A 130 -2.14 3.12 22.27
C LEU A 130 -2.89 1.79 22.03
N ILE A 131 -2.58 0.73 22.77
CA ILE A 131 -3.15 -0.62 22.54
C ILE A 131 -4.69 -0.67 22.55
N LEU A 132 -5.35 0.20 23.33
CA LEU A 132 -6.81 0.27 23.39
C LEU A 132 -7.45 0.87 22.12
N TYR A 133 -6.65 1.52 21.27
CA TYR A 133 -7.08 2.19 20.03
C TYR A 133 -6.79 1.35 18.77
N ASP A 134 -6.32 0.11 18.89
CA ASP A 134 -6.04 -0.82 17.77
C ASP A 134 -7.10 -0.80 16.66
N LYS A 135 -8.39 -0.97 17.00
CA LYS A 135 -9.51 -0.98 16.06
C LYS A 135 -9.77 0.39 15.41
N LEU A 136 -9.56 1.47 16.15
CA LEU A 136 -9.70 2.83 15.61
C LEU A 136 -8.58 3.12 14.62
N ILE A 137 -7.34 2.80 14.99
CA ILE A 137 -6.17 2.99 14.12
C ILE A 137 -6.31 2.15 12.85
N GLY A 138 -6.70 0.88 12.98
CA GLY A 138 -7.00 0.03 11.83
C GLY A 138 -8.08 0.64 10.93
N SER A 139 -9.19 1.11 11.50
CA SER A 139 -10.25 1.78 10.72
C SER A 139 -9.76 3.02 9.98
N ILE A 140 -8.91 3.84 10.61
CA ILE A 140 -8.29 5.01 9.96
C ILE A 140 -7.45 4.58 8.76
N ILE A 141 -6.63 3.53 8.92
CA ILE A 141 -5.80 2.99 7.85
C ILE A 141 -6.67 2.43 6.70
N TYR A 142 -7.76 1.73 7.01
CA TYR A 142 -8.72 1.24 6.02
C TYR A 142 -9.31 2.37 5.18
N TYR A 143 -9.81 3.43 5.83
CA TYR A 143 -10.40 4.56 5.10
C TYR A 143 -9.35 5.36 4.32
N ALA A 144 -8.13 5.46 4.81
CA ALA A 144 -7.01 6.03 4.06
C ALA A 144 -6.70 5.19 2.80
N ALA A 145 -6.69 3.86 2.91
CA ALA A 145 -6.53 2.96 1.77
C ALA A 145 -7.65 3.11 0.74
N ALA A 146 -8.91 3.18 1.19
CA ALA A 146 -10.05 3.42 0.32
C ALA A 146 -9.95 4.78 -0.40
N ALA A 147 -9.51 5.83 0.30
CA ALA A 147 -9.26 7.13 -0.29
C ALA A 147 -8.15 7.08 -1.37
N ILE A 148 -7.06 6.33 -1.14
CA ILE A 148 -6.00 6.11 -2.14
C ILE A 148 -6.57 5.44 -3.39
N LEU A 149 -7.46 4.45 -3.26
CA LEU A 149 -8.09 3.82 -4.42
C LEU A 149 -8.94 4.81 -5.22
N ILE A 150 -9.71 5.66 -4.55
CA ILE A 150 -10.49 6.73 -5.20
C ILE A 150 -9.55 7.70 -5.94
N ILE A 151 -8.49 8.16 -5.26
CA ILE A 151 -7.48 9.05 -5.86
C ILE A 151 -6.83 8.37 -7.07
N THR A 152 -6.57 7.07 -7.01
CA THR A 152 -5.96 6.31 -8.10
C THR A 152 -6.82 6.32 -9.36
N LEU A 153 -8.14 6.18 -9.21
CA LEU A 153 -9.08 6.23 -10.32
C LEU A 153 -9.19 7.64 -10.92
N LEU A 154 -9.07 8.67 -10.09
CA LEU A 154 -9.13 10.08 -10.51
C LEU A 154 -7.77 10.63 -11.01
N TYR A 155 -6.66 9.97 -10.69
CA TYR A 155 -5.30 10.42 -11.00
C TYR A 155 -5.09 10.84 -12.47
N PRO A 156 -5.63 10.14 -13.49
CA PRO A 156 -5.50 10.57 -14.88
C PRO A 156 -6.12 11.93 -15.21
N LEU A 157 -7.11 12.38 -14.43
CA LEU A 157 -7.82 13.65 -14.66
C LEU A 157 -6.94 14.87 -14.34
N PHE A 158 -6.00 14.72 -13.41
CA PHE A 158 -5.11 15.79 -12.96
C PHE A 158 -3.79 15.83 -13.74
N LYS A 159 -3.47 14.76 -14.50
CA LYS A 159 -2.22 14.68 -15.25
C LYS A 159 -2.29 15.47 -16.55
N THR A 160 -1.65 16.63 -16.56
CA THR A 160 -1.41 17.45 -17.76
C THR A 160 -0.35 16.79 -18.64
N ASP A 161 -0.59 16.73 -19.95
CA ASP A 161 0.42 16.28 -20.90
C ASP A 161 1.39 17.42 -21.14
N TYR A 162 2.65 17.21 -20.79
CA TYR A 162 3.73 18.04 -21.30
C TYR A 162 4.00 17.56 -22.73
N LYS A 163 3.72 18.39 -23.73
CA LYS A 163 4.20 18.14 -25.09
C LYS A 163 5.72 18.19 -25.05
N GLU A 164 6.38 17.10 -25.40
CA GLU A 164 7.81 17.15 -25.69
C GLU A 164 7.99 17.98 -26.95
N VAL A 165 8.39 19.23 -26.77
CA VAL A 165 8.84 20.07 -27.88
C VAL A 165 10.22 19.56 -28.24
N LYS A 166 10.33 18.93 -29.41
CA LYS A 166 11.65 18.73 -30.03
C LYS A 166 12.19 20.13 -30.31
N LEU A 167 13.08 20.60 -29.44
CA LEU A 167 13.87 21.78 -29.72
C LEU A 167 14.88 21.34 -30.78
N ASP A 168 14.61 21.74 -32.03
CA ASP A 168 15.61 21.68 -33.09
C ASP A 168 16.63 22.78 -32.78
N LEU A 169 17.56 22.45 -31.88
CA LEU A 169 18.68 23.31 -31.58
C LEU A 169 19.60 23.19 -32.79
N ASN A 170 19.42 24.09 -33.77
CA ASN A 170 20.40 24.37 -34.81
C ASN A 170 21.67 24.94 -34.15
N LEU A 171 22.40 24.08 -33.46
CA LEU A 171 23.71 24.32 -32.84
C LEU A 171 24.76 23.50 -33.60
#